data_AF-A0AAU5T2N1-F1
#
_entry.id   AF-A0AAU5T2N1-F1
#
_cell.length_a   1.000
_cell.length_b   1.000
_cell.length_c   1.000
_cell.angle_alpha   90.00
_cell.angle_beta   90.00
_cell.angle_gamma   90.00
#
_symmetry.space_group_name_H-M   'P 1'
#
loop_
_entity.id
_entity.type
_entity.pdbx_description
1 polymer ?
#
loop_
_entity_poly.entity_id
_entity_poly.type
_entity_poly.pdbx_seq_one_letter_code
_entity_poly.pdbx_strand_id
1 'polypeptide(L)'
;MRPERGAAVSAGRLPVLLLLPVQAALMVGVGLLVTGPLSGLWPLAAEDGVNRALAAHRGGPATPLSEWLSLLAGTQSVIALTLLAVVTLVAVSRGRWLREALFPAVAVAAQSAVFLLVTLVVERPRPDVPHLDAAPPTSSFPSGHVGASVALFGSLAILVAVRLRGTRRWVRYATIAVLLLIPVAVACSRVYRGMHHPSDVVGGLLNGTCTLLVVTHALLLPARPRAVGATHGERLPCARATDEDGAVDAVRGRRVVVVRHPHGCGGELAERVRVILRRHGYADQVWTATSAEAPAGALAPLVAEADTGLVVACGGDGTVRACADVVSGTGIALAVVPCGTGNLLARNLRLPSDPAAALEAALSGGTARIDVGRVRGDGLEPARFTVMAGAGFDAAMVGDASERVKEHLGWAAYVLSAVRHLGDPRMRLSVRLDGGPVHERRARMVVIGNVGTLQGGLPLLPDARPDSGRLEVVLLDPRGARGWLAAAGHLGSQMLPGRATRTPGGPRGPRGAVAGGALEYFSAVRVDISFVKPQPRELDGDVVGSGTRLTAEVEPGALRICLPPRPRAAEVSAAPAEQAPFTVGG
;
A
#
# COMPACT_ATOMS: atom_id res chain seq x y z
N MET A 1 26.43 4.80 -29.64
CA MET A 1 25.92 3.63 -28.90
C MET A 1 25.19 4.12 -27.66
N ARG A 2 23.87 3.94 -27.58
CA ARG A 2 23.06 4.26 -26.39
C ARG A 2 22.90 2.98 -25.58
N PRO A 3 23.15 2.97 -24.26
CA PRO A 3 22.98 1.75 -23.48
C PRO A 3 21.49 1.48 -23.29
N GLU A 4 21.15 0.21 -23.48
CA GLU A 4 19.81 -0.34 -23.42
C GLU A 4 19.23 -0.23 -22.01
N ARG A 5 17.99 0.27 -21.91
CA ARG A 5 17.21 0.24 -20.68
C ARG A 5 16.76 -1.18 -20.41
N GLY A 6 17.59 -1.93 -19.68
CA GLY A 6 17.23 -3.21 -19.09
C GLY A 6 15.93 -3.10 -18.29
N ALA A 7 15.09 -4.13 -18.42
CA ALA A 7 13.77 -4.23 -17.81
C ALA A 7 13.85 -4.37 -16.27
N ALA A 8 14.24 -3.31 -15.57
CA ALA A 8 13.98 -3.20 -14.14
C ALA A 8 12.46 -3.01 -13.97
N VAL A 9 11.79 -4.00 -13.38
CA VAL A 9 10.43 -3.85 -12.85
C VAL A 9 10.53 -2.73 -11.81
N SER A 10 9.98 -1.55 -12.10
CA SER A 10 10.09 -0.39 -11.20
C SER A 10 9.50 -0.74 -9.84
N ALA A 11 10.23 -0.47 -8.75
CA ALA A 11 9.85 -0.76 -7.37
C ALA A 11 8.44 -0.28 -6.94
N GLY A 12 7.84 0.66 -7.68
CA GLY A 12 6.44 1.11 -7.48
C GLY A 12 5.34 0.15 -7.96
N ARG A 13 5.67 -0.98 -8.61
CA ARG A 13 4.71 -1.97 -9.14
C ARG A 13 4.59 -3.24 -8.28
N LEU A 14 5.60 -3.50 -7.45
CA LEU A 14 5.60 -4.55 -6.43
C LEU A 14 4.36 -4.55 -5.51
N PRO A 15 3.84 -3.40 -5.01
CA PRO A 15 2.70 -3.38 -4.09
C PRO A 15 1.38 -3.91 -4.67
N VAL A 16 1.26 -4.01 -6.00
CA VAL A 16 0.03 -4.50 -6.63
C VAL A 16 0.06 -6.02 -6.76
N LEU A 17 1.22 -6.61 -7.10
CA LEU A 17 1.39 -8.07 -7.14
C LEU A 17 1.22 -8.70 -5.75
N LEU A 18 1.42 -7.90 -4.72
CA LEU A 18 1.18 -8.21 -3.31
C LEU A 18 -0.30 -8.38 -2.95
N LEU A 19 -1.24 -8.15 -3.89
CA LEU A 19 -2.64 -8.55 -3.78
C LEU A 19 -2.87 -10.03 -4.08
N LEU A 20 -1.92 -10.74 -4.72
CA LEU A 20 -2.06 -12.16 -5.05
C LEU A 20 -2.18 -13.06 -3.80
N PRO A 21 -1.39 -12.88 -2.71
CA PRO A 21 -1.59 -13.63 -1.47
C PRO A 21 -2.94 -13.34 -0.80
N VAL A 22 -3.40 -12.08 -0.85
CA VAL A 22 -4.72 -11.70 -0.33
C VAL A 22 -5.83 -12.39 -1.13
N GLN A 23 -5.71 -12.41 -2.46
CA GLN A 23 -6.61 -13.16 -3.33
C GLN A 23 -6.62 -14.66 -2.97
N ALA A 24 -5.45 -15.27 -2.75
CA ALA A 24 -5.36 -16.67 -2.33
C ALA A 24 -6.09 -16.91 -1.00
N ALA A 25 -5.86 -16.07 0.01
CA ALA A 25 -6.53 -16.17 1.30
C ALA A 25 -8.06 -16.01 1.19
N LEU A 26 -8.53 -15.06 0.37
CA LEU A 26 -9.96 -14.89 0.09
C LEU A 26 -10.55 -16.12 -0.59
N MET A 27 -9.82 -16.70 -1.55
CA MET A 27 -10.28 -17.90 -2.25
C MET A 27 -10.28 -19.14 -1.37
N VAL A 28 -9.32 -19.28 -0.45
CA VAL A 28 -9.36 -20.29 0.61
C VAL A 28 -10.60 -20.09 1.49
N GLY A 29 -10.86 -18.86 1.95
CA GLY A 29 -12.03 -18.55 2.77
C GLY A 29 -13.35 -18.90 2.08
N VAL A 30 -13.49 -18.54 0.80
CA VAL A 30 -14.67 -18.91 -0.01
C VAL A 30 -14.75 -20.42 -0.17
N GLY A 31 -13.64 -21.09 -0.48
CA GLY A 31 -13.60 -22.55 -0.63
C GLY A 31 -14.04 -23.28 0.64
N LEU A 32 -13.53 -22.88 1.80
CA LEU A 32 -13.92 -23.44 3.11
C LEU A 32 -15.39 -23.18 3.45
N LEU A 33 -15.94 -22.04 3.04
CA LEU A 33 -17.36 -21.75 3.21
C LEU A 33 -18.23 -22.66 2.33
N VAL A 34 -17.82 -22.85 1.07
CA VAL A 34 -18.51 -23.71 0.09
C VAL A 34 -18.46 -25.18 0.52
N THR A 35 -17.33 -25.64 1.06
CA THR A 35 -17.19 -27.04 1.53
C THR A 35 -17.80 -27.29 2.90
N GLY A 36 -17.86 -26.28 3.76
CA GLY A 36 -18.40 -26.38 5.12
C GLY A 36 -19.82 -25.83 5.25
N PRO A 37 -20.00 -24.67 5.91
CA PRO A 37 -21.29 -24.20 6.39
C PRO A 37 -22.31 -23.84 5.30
N LEU A 38 -21.86 -23.55 4.07
CA LEU A 38 -22.77 -23.20 2.97
C LEU A 38 -23.17 -24.40 2.11
N SER A 39 -22.54 -25.57 2.28
CA SER A 39 -22.75 -26.75 1.42
C SER A 39 -24.22 -27.19 1.33
N GLY A 40 -24.97 -27.10 2.43
CA GLY A 40 -26.39 -27.44 2.51
C GLY A 40 -27.37 -26.33 2.10
N LEU A 41 -26.89 -25.16 1.68
CA LEU A 41 -27.73 -24.03 1.30
C LEU A 41 -27.85 -23.91 -0.22
N TRP A 42 -29.00 -23.43 -0.70
CA TRP A 42 -29.14 -23.05 -2.10
C TRP A 42 -28.18 -21.88 -2.45
N PRO A 43 -27.48 -21.89 -3.60
CA PRO A 43 -27.58 -22.83 -4.71
C PRO A 43 -26.69 -24.09 -4.60
N LEU A 44 -25.78 -24.14 -3.61
CA LEU A 44 -24.79 -25.22 -3.46
C LEU A 44 -25.43 -26.60 -3.27
N ALA A 45 -26.51 -26.67 -2.49
CA ALA A 45 -27.28 -27.90 -2.25
C ALA A 45 -27.90 -28.52 -3.53
N ALA A 46 -28.01 -27.76 -4.62
CA ALA A 46 -28.60 -28.21 -5.87
C ALA A 46 -27.59 -28.56 -6.97
N GLU A 47 -26.30 -28.34 -6.71
CA GLU A 47 -25.22 -28.57 -7.68
C GLU A 47 -25.13 -30.02 -8.13
N ASP A 48 -25.32 -30.97 -7.21
CA ASP A 48 -25.36 -32.40 -7.53
C ASP A 48 -26.55 -32.78 -8.42
N GLY A 49 -27.67 -32.05 -8.31
CA GLY A 49 -28.79 -32.20 -9.23
C GLY A 49 -28.43 -31.75 -10.65
N VAL A 50 -27.73 -30.62 -10.78
CA VAL A 50 -27.23 -30.10 -12.06
C VAL A 50 -26.23 -31.07 -12.70
N ASN A 51 -25.27 -31.57 -11.92
CA ASN A 51 -24.27 -32.52 -12.39
C ASN A 51 -24.91 -33.83 -12.88
N ARG A 52 -25.87 -34.39 -12.13
CA ARG A 52 -26.60 -35.60 -12.53
C ARG A 52 -27.44 -35.37 -13.78
N ALA A 53 -28.14 -34.23 -13.86
CA ALA A 53 -28.94 -33.89 -15.04
C ALA A 53 -28.06 -33.79 -16.29
N LEU A 54 -26.91 -33.11 -16.21
CA LEU A 54 -25.96 -33.02 -17.32
C LEU A 54 -25.37 -34.38 -17.69
N ALA A 55 -25.02 -35.21 -16.70
CA ALA A 55 -24.51 -36.56 -16.94
C ALA A 55 -25.52 -37.46 -17.65
N ALA A 56 -26.81 -37.35 -17.31
CA ALA A 56 -27.89 -38.12 -17.92
C ALA A 56 -28.18 -37.70 -19.38
N HIS A 57 -27.91 -36.45 -19.75
CA HIS A 57 -28.15 -35.91 -21.10
C HIS A 57 -26.89 -35.85 -21.97
N ARG A 58 -25.84 -36.63 -21.63
CA ARG A 58 -24.63 -36.70 -22.44
C ARG A 58 -24.91 -37.41 -23.76
N GLY A 59 -24.51 -36.80 -24.87
CA GLY A 59 -24.68 -37.39 -26.19
C GLY A 59 -24.57 -36.36 -27.32
N GLY A 60 -24.61 -36.84 -28.56
CA GLY A 60 -24.57 -35.99 -29.74
C GLY A 60 -23.26 -35.19 -29.89
N PRO A 61 -23.29 -34.05 -30.61
CA PRO A 61 -22.09 -33.24 -30.88
C PRO A 61 -21.52 -32.53 -29.64
N ALA A 62 -22.24 -32.50 -28.52
CA ALA A 62 -21.80 -31.84 -27.29
C ALA A 62 -20.60 -32.55 -26.63
N THR A 63 -20.53 -33.88 -26.69
CA THR A 63 -19.41 -34.65 -26.13
C THR A 63 -18.07 -34.38 -26.82
N PRO A 64 -17.93 -34.52 -28.15
CA PRO A 64 -16.68 -34.19 -28.83
C PRO A 64 -16.33 -32.70 -28.73
N LEU A 65 -17.32 -31.80 -28.77
CA LEU A 65 -17.08 -30.37 -28.55
C LEU A 65 -16.50 -30.10 -27.13
N SER A 66 -17.05 -30.75 -26.11
CA SER A 66 -16.57 -30.63 -24.74
C SER A 66 -15.12 -31.10 -24.60
N GLU A 67 -14.73 -32.16 -25.33
CA GLU A 67 -13.37 -32.68 -25.35
C GLU A 67 -12.39 -31.66 -25.92
N TRP A 68 -12.69 -31.09 -27.09
CA TRP A 68 -11.88 -30.02 -27.68
C TRP A 68 -11.73 -28.80 -26.76
N LEU A 69 -12.82 -28.36 -26.13
CA LEU A 69 -12.79 -27.26 -25.17
C LEU A 69 -11.98 -27.61 -23.92
N SER A 70 -12.06 -28.84 -23.44
CA SER A 70 -11.29 -29.33 -22.30
C SER A 70 -9.79 -29.40 -22.64
N LEU A 71 -9.46 -29.91 -23.83
CA LEU A 71 -8.09 -29.99 -24.36
C LEU A 71 -7.46 -28.59 -24.50
N LEU A 72 -8.20 -27.60 -24.96
CA LEU A 72 -7.72 -26.21 -25.09
C LEU A 72 -7.30 -25.61 -23.73
N ALA A 73 -7.97 -26.00 -22.65
CA ALA A 73 -7.67 -25.55 -21.29
C ALA A 73 -6.79 -26.53 -20.49
N GLY A 74 -6.38 -27.64 -21.10
CA GLY A 74 -5.46 -28.60 -20.49
C GLY A 74 -4.11 -27.95 -20.16
N THR A 75 -3.48 -28.38 -19.07
CA THR A 75 -2.22 -27.80 -18.58
C THR A 75 -1.15 -27.71 -19.68
N GLN A 76 -0.96 -28.78 -20.46
CA GLN A 76 0.00 -28.81 -21.56
C GLN A 76 -0.34 -27.82 -22.68
N SER A 77 -1.61 -27.75 -23.07
CA SER A 77 -2.10 -26.82 -24.09
C SER A 77 -1.94 -25.37 -23.65
N VAL A 78 -2.30 -25.04 -22.41
CA VAL A 78 -2.15 -23.68 -21.86
C VAL A 78 -0.68 -23.29 -21.86
N ILE A 79 0.22 -24.16 -21.40
CA ILE A 79 1.67 -23.90 -21.42
C ILE A 79 2.15 -23.68 -22.86
N ALA A 80 1.81 -24.59 -23.79
CA ALA A 80 2.22 -24.50 -25.18
C ALA A 80 1.71 -23.23 -25.87
N LEU A 81 0.43 -22.90 -25.73
CA LEU A 81 -0.20 -21.70 -26.29
C LEU A 81 0.36 -20.42 -25.67
N THR A 82 0.66 -20.43 -24.37
CA THR A 82 1.29 -19.30 -23.69
C THR A 82 2.69 -19.05 -24.23
N LEU A 83 3.52 -20.11 -24.35
CA LEU A 83 4.86 -20.01 -24.93
C LEU A 83 4.81 -19.55 -26.39
N LEU A 84 3.90 -20.11 -27.19
CA LEU A 84 3.69 -19.70 -28.58
C LEU A 84 3.30 -18.23 -28.67
N ALA A 85 2.40 -17.76 -27.80
CA ALA A 85 2.00 -16.35 -27.75
C ALA A 85 3.19 -15.44 -27.38
N VAL A 86 3.98 -15.80 -26.37
CA VAL A 86 5.18 -15.04 -25.98
C VAL A 86 6.16 -14.97 -27.14
N VAL A 87 6.53 -16.11 -27.73
CA VAL A 87 7.48 -16.17 -28.87
C VAL A 87 6.98 -15.34 -30.05
N THR A 88 5.71 -15.48 -30.41
CA THR A 88 5.09 -14.72 -31.51
C THR A 88 5.12 -13.21 -31.22
N LEU A 89 4.79 -12.78 -30.00
CA LEU A 89 4.81 -11.37 -29.61
C LEU A 89 6.23 -10.81 -29.58
N VAL A 90 7.22 -11.56 -29.10
CA VAL A 90 8.64 -11.16 -29.13
C VAL A 90 9.12 -11.03 -30.58
N ALA A 91 8.81 -12.01 -31.44
CA ALA A 91 9.22 -12.02 -32.85
C ALA A 91 8.59 -10.86 -33.65
N VAL A 92 7.26 -10.70 -33.57
CA VAL A 92 6.53 -9.62 -34.27
C VAL A 92 6.97 -8.23 -33.79
N SER A 93 7.22 -8.09 -32.48
CA SER A 93 7.69 -6.80 -31.92
C SER A 93 9.18 -6.54 -32.11
N ARG A 94 9.95 -7.49 -32.65
CA ARG A 94 11.41 -7.48 -32.69
C ARG A 94 12.04 -7.13 -31.33
N GLY A 95 11.48 -7.68 -30.25
CA GLY A 95 11.94 -7.45 -28.88
C GLY A 95 11.63 -6.06 -28.30
N ARG A 96 10.92 -5.18 -29.01
CA ARG A 96 10.60 -3.83 -28.50
C ARG A 96 9.53 -3.85 -27.41
N TRP A 97 8.77 -4.94 -27.29
CA TRP A 97 7.61 -5.09 -26.41
C TRP A 97 7.76 -6.25 -25.42
N LEU A 98 8.97 -6.46 -24.88
CA LEU A 98 9.25 -7.59 -23.97
C LEU A 98 8.28 -7.64 -22.79
N ARG A 99 7.89 -6.48 -22.23
CA ARG A 99 6.93 -6.42 -21.11
C ARG A 99 5.54 -6.91 -21.50
N GLU A 100 5.04 -6.55 -22.68
CA GLU A 100 3.75 -7.02 -23.16
C GLU A 100 3.80 -8.46 -23.67
N ALA A 101 4.94 -8.89 -24.22
CA ALA A 101 5.14 -10.25 -24.67
C ALA A 101 5.19 -11.25 -23.49
N LEU A 102 5.76 -10.85 -22.36
CA LEU A 102 5.81 -11.67 -21.14
C LEU A 102 4.51 -11.64 -20.32
N PHE A 103 3.59 -10.71 -20.62
CA PHE A 103 2.36 -10.52 -19.84
C PHE A 103 1.48 -11.78 -19.74
N PRO A 104 1.18 -12.53 -20.83
CA PRO A 104 0.44 -13.78 -20.74
C PRO A 104 1.11 -14.83 -19.85
N ALA A 105 2.45 -14.97 -19.96
CA ALA A 105 3.22 -15.91 -19.14
C ALA A 105 3.15 -15.57 -17.65
N VAL A 106 3.30 -14.29 -17.29
CA VAL A 106 3.18 -13.84 -15.90
C VAL A 106 1.76 -14.04 -15.36
N ALA A 107 0.73 -13.75 -16.17
CA ALA A 107 -0.67 -13.94 -15.78
C ALA A 107 -0.99 -15.43 -15.49
N VAL A 108 -0.57 -16.34 -16.37
CA VAL A 108 -0.78 -17.78 -16.21
C VAL A 108 0.01 -18.34 -15.02
N ALA A 109 1.26 -17.92 -14.84
CA ALA A 109 2.09 -18.35 -13.71
C ALA A 109 1.51 -17.87 -12.37
N ALA A 110 1.11 -16.60 -12.27
CA ALA A 110 0.49 -16.05 -11.08
C ALA A 110 -0.84 -16.75 -10.75
N GLN A 111 -1.66 -17.05 -11.76
CA GLN A 111 -2.95 -17.71 -11.55
C GLN A 111 -2.74 -19.15 -11.06
N SER A 112 -1.81 -19.88 -11.69
CA SER A 112 -1.44 -21.24 -11.28
C SER A 112 -0.93 -21.27 -9.84
N ALA A 113 -0.11 -20.30 -9.43
CA ALA A 113 0.39 -20.20 -8.07
C ALA A 113 -0.75 -20.00 -7.06
N VAL A 114 -1.68 -19.07 -7.33
CA VAL A 114 -2.85 -18.85 -6.46
C VAL A 114 -3.74 -20.09 -6.41
N PHE A 115 -3.99 -20.74 -7.56
CA PHE A 115 -4.75 -22.00 -7.62
C PHE A 115 -4.12 -23.09 -6.74
N LEU A 116 -2.82 -23.34 -6.89
CA LEU A 116 -2.12 -24.36 -6.11
C LEU A 116 -2.23 -24.09 -4.61
N LEU A 117 -1.99 -22.86 -4.18
CA LEU A 117 -2.12 -22.46 -2.77
C LEU A 117 -3.52 -22.73 -2.20
N VAL A 118 -4.58 -22.45 -2.98
CA VAL A 118 -5.95 -22.72 -2.54
C VAL A 118 -6.19 -24.23 -2.43
N THR A 119 -5.73 -25.01 -3.40
CA THR A 119 -5.93 -26.47 -3.40
C THR A 119 -5.14 -27.22 -2.33
N LEU A 120 -4.13 -26.60 -1.72
CA LEU A 120 -3.42 -27.16 -0.56
C LEU A 120 -4.24 -27.11 0.73
N VAL A 121 -5.28 -26.27 0.77
CA VAL A 121 -6.06 -26.02 1.99
C VAL A 121 -7.51 -26.47 1.83
N VAL A 122 -8.10 -26.23 0.66
CA VAL A 122 -9.52 -26.53 0.40
C VAL A 122 -9.63 -27.92 -0.18
N GLU A 123 -10.08 -28.88 0.64
CA GLU A 123 -10.40 -30.24 0.20
C GLU A 123 -11.88 -30.32 -0.18
N ARG A 124 -12.17 -30.23 -1.49
CA ARG A 124 -13.52 -30.41 -2.01
C ARG A 124 -13.60 -31.66 -2.89
N PRO A 125 -14.51 -32.61 -2.59
CA PRO A 125 -14.73 -33.77 -3.45
C PRO A 125 -15.33 -33.36 -4.80
N ARG A 126 -14.97 -34.11 -5.84
CA ARG A 126 -15.56 -33.94 -7.18
C ARG A 126 -17.01 -34.43 -7.20
N PRO A 127 -17.82 -34.00 -8.19
CA PRO A 127 -19.18 -34.50 -8.35
C PRO A 127 -19.24 -36.03 -8.47
N ASP A 128 -20.20 -36.64 -7.78
CA ASP A 128 -20.45 -38.10 -7.82
C ASP A 128 -21.26 -38.50 -9.05
N VAL A 129 -20.63 -38.36 -10.23
CA VAL A 129 -21.15 -38.77 -11.53
C VAL A 129 -20.00 -39.40 -12.33
N PRO A 130 -20.28 -40.28 -13.32
CA PRO A 130 -19.22 -40.81 -14.17
C PRO A 130 -18.41 -39.67 -14.81
N HIS A 131 -17.08 -39.72 -14.72
CA HIS A 131 -16.20 -38.69 -15.28
C HIS A 131 -15.76 -39.08 -16.70
N LEU A 132 -15.71 -38.09 -17.60
CA LEU A 132 -15.20 -38.29 -18.97
C LEU A 132 -13.69 -38.06 -19.11
N ASP A 133 -13.04 -37.54 -18.06
CA ASP A 133 -11.59 -37.34 -17.99
C ASP A 133 -11.03 -38.06 -16.77
N ALA A 134 -9.73 -38.39 -16.79
CA ALA A 134 -9.04 -38.83 -15.59
C ALA A 134 -9.02 -37.71 -14.54
N ALA A 135 -9.41 -38.04 -13.30
CA ALA A 135 -9.37 -37.08 -12.20
C ALA A 135 -7.91 -36.79 -11.79
N PRO A 136 -7.44 -35.53 -11.87
CA PRO A 136 -6.12 -35.17 -11.37
C PRO A 136 -6.09 -35.24 -9.84
N PRO A 137 -4.90 -35.39 -9.21
CA PRO A 137 -4.73 -35.55 -7.75
C PRO A 137 -4.94 -34.25 -6.96
N THR A 138 -5.78 -33.35 -7.47
CA THR A 138 -6.05 -32.02 -6.90
C THR A 138 -7.52 -31.85 -6.57
N SER A 139 -7.80 -30.97 -5.61
CA SER A 139 -9.15 -30.59 -5.16
C SER A 139 -10.06 -30.11 -6.31
N SER A 140 -11.37 -30.29 -6.15
CA SER A 140 -12.36 -29.78 -7.11
C SER A 140 -12.44 -28.25 -7.12
N PHE A 141 -12.18 -27.57 -5.99
CA PHE A 141 -12.30 -26.12 -5.86
C PHE A 141 -10.93 -25.43 -5.73
N PRO A 142 -10.70 -24.29 -6.43
CA PRO A 142 -11.43 -23.80 -7.60
C PRO A 142 -10.98 -24.56 -8.86
N SER A 143 -11.72 -24.44 -9.98
CA SER A 143 -11.29 -25.10 -11.22
C SER A 143 -10.04 -24.44 -11.83
N GLY A 144 -8.91 -25.16 -11.77
CA GLY A 144 -7.62 -24.69 -12.31
C GLY A 144 -7.61 -24.48 -13.83
N HIS A 145 -8.24 -25.37 -14.60
CA HIS A 145 -8.33 -25.25 -16.07
C HIS A 145 -9.10 -23.99 -16.49
N VAL A 146 -10.20 -23.70 -15.79
CA VAL A 146 -10.99 -22.50 -16.02
C VAL A 146 -10.18 -21.26 -15.67
N GLY A 147 -9.55 -21.22 -14.50
CA GLY A 147 -8.70 -20.09 -14.09
C GLY A 147 -7.54 -19.83 -15.06
N ALA A 148 -6.86 -20.88 -15.50
CA ALA A 148 -5.74 -20.78 -16.44
C ALA A 148 -6.19 -20.29 -17.83
N SER A 149 -7.37 -20.73 -18.29
CA SER A 149 -7.96 -20.24 -19.53
C SER A 149 -8.31 -18.75 -19.46
N VAL A 150 -8.83 -18.26 -18.33
CA VAL A 150 -9.07 -16.80 -18.13
C VAL A 150 -7.76 -16.03 -18.17
N ALA A 151 -6.71 -16.52 -17.52
CA ALA A 151 -5.41 -15.86 -17.51
C ALA A 151 -4.80 -15.76 -18.92
N LEU A 152 -4.83 -16.85 -19.70
CA LEU A 152 -4.31 -16.88 -21.07
C LEU A 152 -5.18 -16.08 -22.04
N PHE A 153 -6.44 -16.46 -22.25
CA PHE A 153 -7.26 -15.83 -23.29
C PHE A 153 -7.67 -14.40 -22.90
N GLY A 154 -7.84 -14.12 -21.61
CA GLY A 154 -8.08 -12.77 -21.11
C GLY A 154 -6.86 -11.85 -21.29
N SER A 155 -5.63 -12.34 -21.08
CA SER A 155 -4.43 -11.53 -21.33
C SER A 155 -4.27 -11.21 -22.82
N LEU A 156 -4.55 -12.17 -23.71
CA LEU A 156 -4.59 -11.93 -25.15
C LEU A 156 -5.67 -10.91 -25.55
N ALA A 157 -6.87 -10.99 -24.95
CA ALA A 157 -7.95 -10.04 -25.20
C ALA A 157 -7.56 -8.60 -24.82
N ILE A 158 -6.88 -8.43 -23.69
CA ILE A 158 -6.35 -7.13 -23.24
C ILE A 158 -5.29 -6.60 -24.22
N LEU A 159 -4.37 -7.46 -24.69
CA LEU A 159 -3.36 -7.08 -25.67
C LEU A 159 -3.99 -6.64 -27.00
N VAL A 160 -5.01 -7.34 -27.49
CA VAL A 160 -5.79 -6.95 -28.67
C VAL A 160 -6.44 -5.57 -28.46
N ALA A 161 -7.06 -5.34 -27.30
CA ALA A 161 -7.72 -4.06 -26.99
C ALA A 161 -6.74 -2.88 -26.95
N VAL A 162 -5.54 -3.09 -26.39
CA VAL A 162 -4.54 -2.04 -26.21
C VAL A 162 -3.75 -1.79 -27.50
N ARG A 163 -3.43 -2.83 -28.28
CA ARG A 163 -2.48 -2.73 -29.41
C ARG A 163 -3.12 -2.67 -30.79
N LEU A 164 -4.26 -3.30 -31.02
CA LEU A 164 -4.91 -3.32 -32.34
C LEU A 164 -5.89 -2.14 -32.54
N ARG A 165 -5.55 -0.96 -32.02
CA ARG A 165 -6.40 0.26 -32.11
C ARG A 165 -6.59 0.77 -33.54
N GLY A 166 -5.69 0.43 -34.47
CA GLY A 166 -5.78 0.79 -35.89
C GLY A 166 -6.56 -0.18 -36.77
N THR A 167 -7.04 -1.31 -36.23
CA THR A 167 -7.85 -2.29 -36.98
C THR A 167 -9.33 -1.87 -37.02
N ARG A 168 -10.09 -2.36 -38.01
CA ARG A 168 -11.56 -2.16 -38.09
C ARG A 168 -12.20 -2.52 -36.75
N ARG A 169 -13.00 -1.59 -36.18
CA ARG A 169 -13.56 -1.70 -34.83
C ARG A 169 -14.30 -3.02 -34.61
N TRP A 170 -15.11 -3.46 -35.57
CA TRP A 170 -15.89 -4.69 -35.48
C TRP A 170 -15.00 -5.94 -35.39
N VAL A 171 -13.92 -6.03 -36.18
CA VAL A 171 -12.96 -7.15 -36.13
C VAL A 171 -12.32 -7.21 -34.75
N ARG A 172 -11.86 -6.06 -34.23
CA ARG A 172 -11.25 -5.99 -32.90
C ARG A 172 -12.20 -6.47 -31.79
N TYR A 173 -13.44 -5.97 -31.78
CA TYR A 173 -14.40 -6.37 -30.76
C TYR A 173 -14.86 -7.83 -30.93
N ALA A 174 -14.99 -8.32 -32.16
CA ALA A 174 -15.26 -9.73 -32.43
C ALA A 174 -14.15 -10.64 -31.91
N THR A 175 -12.88 -10.30 -32.16
CA THR A 175 -11.73 -11.07 -31.62
C THR A 175 -11.71 -11.06 -30.10
N ILE A 176 -11.95 -9.91 -29.46
CA ILE A 176 -12.04 -9.81 -27.99
C ILE A 176 -13.18 -10.68 -27.47
N ALA A 177 -14.35 -10.61 -28.10
CA ALA A 177 -15.51 -11.41 -27.70
C ALA A 177 -15.22 -12.91 -27.79
N VAL A 178 -14.62 -13.37 -28.90
CA VAL A 178 -14.21 -14.78 -29.06
C VAL A 178 -13.25 -15.20 -27.96
N LEU A 179 -12.21 -14.40 -27.69
CA LEU A 179 -11.23 -14.72 -26.63
C LEU A 179 -11.87 -14.79 -25.24
N LEU A 180 -12.85 -13.93 -24.94
CA LEU A 180 -13.56 -13.95 -23.65
C LEU A 180 -14.63 -15.04 -23.55
N LEU A 181 -15.14 -15.55 -24.68
CA LEU A 181 -16.09 -16.67 -24.71
C LEU A 181 -15.40 -18.02 -24.42
N ILE A 182 -14.12 -18.18 -24.76
CA ILE A 182 -13.39 -19.44 -24.56
C ILE A 182 -13.40 -19.89 -23.09
N PRO A 183 -13.02 -19.07 -22.09
CA PRO A 183 -13.06 -19.49 -20.68
C PRO A 183 -14.46 -19.89 -20.18
N VAL A 184 -15.51 -19.27 -20.72
CA VAL A 184 -16.90 -19.62 -20.40
C VAL A 184 -17.26 -20.98 -21.00
N ALA A 185 -16.88 -21.22 -22.26
CA ALA A 185 -17.08 -22.51 -22.91
C ALA A 185 -16.30 -23.64 -22.21
N VAL A 186 -15.08 -23.36 -21.75
CA VAL A 186 -14.28 -24.25 -20.92
C VAL A 186 -15.01 -24.56 -19.61
N ALA A 187 -15.51 -23.54 -18.90
CA ALA A 187 -16.27 -23.73 -17.66
C ALA A 187 -17.48 -24.66 -17.86
N CYS A 188 -18.28 -24.43 -18.91
CA CYS A 188 -19.40 -25.29 -19.26
C CYS A 188 -18.96 -26.74 -19.56
N SER A 189 -17.85 -26.91 -20.31
CA SER A 189 -17.28 -28.23 -20.60
C SER A 189 -16.87 -28.96 -19.32
N ARG A 190 -16.22 -28.28 -18.35
CA ARG A 190 -15.78 -28.91 -17.10
C ARG A 190 -16.93 -29.42 -16.23
N VAL A 191 -18.07 -28.73 -16.21
CA VAL A 191 -19.28 -29.20 -15.54
C VAL A 191 -19.94 -30.35 -16.31
N TYR A 192 -20.09 -30.21 -17.64
CA TYR A 192 -20.66 -31.25 -18.50
C TYR A 192 -19.92 -32.60 -18.40
N ARG A 193 -18.57 -32.56 -18.36
CA ARG A 193 -17.70 -33.73 -18.21
C ARG A 193 -17.67 -34.31 -16.80
N GLY A 194 -18.41 -33.70 -15.86
CA GLY A 194 -18.55 -34.14 -14.47
C GLY A 194 -17.34 -33.82 -13.58
N MET A 195 -16.39 -33.02 -14.07
CA MET A 195 -15.11 -32.83 -13.40
C MET A 195 -15.16 -31.85 -12.24
N HIS A 196 -16.17 -30.98 -12.23
CA HIS A 196 -16.29 -29.85 -11.32
C HIS A 196 -17.77 -29.50 -11.09
N HIS A 197 -18.09 -29.02 -9.89
CA HIS A 197 -19.39 -28.44 -9.59
C HIS A 197 -19.52 -27.04 -10.23
N PRO A 198 -20.75 -26.52 -10.44
CA PRO A 198 -20.97 -25.15 -10.93
C PRO A 198 -20.20 -24.08 -10.15
N SER A 199 -20.18 -24.14 -8.81
CA SER A 199 -19.40 -23.20 -7.98
C SER A 199 -17.89 -23.34 -8.13
N ASP A 200 -17.36 -24.51 -8.48
CA ASP A 200 -15.92 -24.68 -8.75
C ASP A 200 -15.48 -23.89 -9.98
N VAL A 201 -16.29 -23.93 -11.04
CA VAL A 201 -15.99 -23.21 -12.28
C VAL A 201 -16.21 -21.71 -12.12
N VAL A 202 -17.20 -21.29 -11.34
CA VAL A 202 -17.36 -19.87 -10.93
C VAL A 202 -16.15 -19.42 -10.11
N GLY A 203 -15.70 -20.21 -9.15
CA GLY A 203 -14.47 -19.95 -8.39
C GLY A 203 -13.24 -19.85 -9.29
N GLY A 204 -13.14 -20.71 -10.31
CA GLY A 204 -12.09 -20.64 -11.34
C GLY A 204 -12.13 -19.35 -12.16
N LEU A 205 -13.32 -18.93 -12.61
CA LEU A 205 -13.52 -17.67 -13.35
C LEU A 205 -13.12 -16.45 -12.51
N LEU A 206 -13.58 -16.40 -11.25
CA LEU A 206 -13.26 -15.32 -10.32
C LEU A 206 -11.76 -15.26 -10.01
N ASN A 207 -11.15 -16.41 -9.69
CA ASN A 207 -9.72 -16.51 -9.43
C ASN A 207 -8.89 -16.02 -10.63
N GLY A 208 -9.18 -16.52 -11.83
CA GLY A 208 -8.49 -16.10 -13.04
C GLY A 208 -8.67 -14.61 -13.35
N THR A 209 -9.88 -14.06 -13.16
CA THR A 209 -10.18 -12.65 -13.42
C THR A 209 -9.46 -11.73 -12.44
N CYS A 210 -9.49 -12.05 -11.14
CA CYS A 210 -8.78 -11.29 -10.11
C CYS A 210 -7.27 -11.26 -10.39
N THR A 211 -6.67 -12.41 -10.71
CA THR A 211 -5.25 -12.46 -11.07
C THR A 211 -4.97 -11.60 -12.30
N LEU A 212 -5.80 -11.71 -13.33
CA LEU A 212 -5.62 -10.94 -14.56
C LEU A 212 -5.68 -9.43 -14.30
N LEU A 213 -6.59 -8.97 -13.45
CA LEU A 213 -6.70 -7.55 -13.05
C LEU A 213 -5.45 -7.08 -12.29
N VAL A 214 -4.98 -7.87 -11.33
CA VAL A 214 -3.76 -7.58 -10.55
C VAL A 214 -2.53 -7.48 -11.47
N VAL A 215 -2.33 -8.47 -12.33
CA VAL A 215 -1.17 -8.52 -13.24
C VAL A 215 -1.27 -7.42 -14.31
N THR A 216 -2.46 -7.12 -14.83
CA THR A 216 -2.68 -6.01 -15.77
C THR A 216 -2.30 -4.67 -15.16
N HIS A 217 -2.72 -4.43 -13.91
CA HIS A 217 -2.40 -3.20 -13.21
C HIS A 217 -0.90 -3.09 -12.92
N ALA A 218 -0.25 -4.19 -12.55
CA ALA A 218 1.19 -4.21 -12.30
C ALA A 218 2.04 -4.03 -13.58
N LEU A 219 1.64 -4.62 -14.71
CA LEU A 219 2.49 -4.69 -15.92
C LEU A 219 2.10 -3.68 -17.00
N LEU A 220 0.80 -3.47 -17.28
CA LEU A 220 0.34 -2.73 -18.46
C LEU A 220 -0.12 -1.30 -18.18
N LEU A 221 -0.53 -0.96 -16.95
CA LEU A 221 -0.90 0.41 -16.63
C LEU A 221 0.35 1.28 -16.39
N PRO A 222 0.43 2.50 -16.96
CA PRO A 222 1.49 3.44 -16.62
C PRO A 222 1.42 3.75 -15.12
N ALA A 223 2.57 3.79 -14.44
CA ALA A 223 2.62 4.43 -13.13
C ALA A 223 2.21 5.89 -13.37
N ARG A 224 1.00 6.27 -12.95
CA ARG A 224 0.55 7.65 -13.11
C ARG A 224 1.57 8.55 -12.42
N PRO A 225 2.16 9.55 -13.10
CA PRO A 225 2.64 10.71 -12.38
C PRO A 225 1.43 11.23 -11.61
N ARG A 226 1.49 11.24 -10.28
CA ARG A 226 0.44 11.87 -9.48
C ARG A 226 0.48 13.36 -9.77
N ALA A 227 -0.33 13.80 -10.74
CA ALA A 227 -0.83 15.15 -10.77
C ALA A 227 -1.63 15.34 -9.48
N VAL A 228 -1.08 16.12 -8.56
CA VAL A 228 -1.77 16.59 -7.38
C VAL A 228 -2.94 17.44 -7.87
N GLY A 229 -4.15 16.97 -7.61
CA GLY A 229 -5.33 17.80 -7.74
C GLY A 229 -5.17 19.02 -6.84
N ALA A 230 -5.26 20.19 -7.44
CA ALA A 230 -5.42 21.44 -6.73
C ALA A 230 -6.74 21.38 -5.96
N THR A 231 -6.67 21.27 -4.65
CA THR A 231 -7.76 21.68 -3.76
C THR A 231 -7.32 22.94 -3.02
N HIS A 232 -8.12 23.98 -3.21
CA HIS A 232 -8.00 25.30 -2.60
C HIS A 232 -8.14 25.25 -1.06
N GLY A 233 -7.40 26.15 -0.38
CA GLY A 233 -7.55 26.53 1.03
C GLY A 233 -6.69 25.70 2.01
N GLU A 234 -5.76 26.24 2.79
CA GLU A 234 -5.47 27.60 3.27
C GLU A 234 -3.96 27.78 3.45
N ARG A 235 -3.54 29.04 3.51
CA ARG A 235 -2.16 29.52 3.41
C ARG A 235 -1.40 29.29 4.72
N LEU A 236 -0.23 28.66 4.65
CA LEU A 236 0.82 28.77 5.67
C LEU A 236 1.53 30.12 5.53
N PRO A 237 1.60 30.97 6.57
CA PRO A 237 2.45 32.16 6.55
C PRO A 237 3.91 31.73 6.71
N CYS A 238 4.70 31.81 5.63
CA CYS A 238 6.16 31.77 5.71
C CYS A 238 6.65 33.16 6.10
N ALA A 239 7.08 33.32 7.36
CA ALA A 239 7.96 34.42 7.73
C ALA A 239 9.31 34.19 7.04
N ARG A 240 9.68 35.09 6.11
CA ARG A 240 11.04 35.17 5.57
C ARG A 240 11.93 35.81 6.65
N ALA A 241 12.83 35.03 7.23
CA ALA A 241 14.04 35.59 7.82
C ALA A 241 15.06 35.69 6.69
N THR A 242 15.29 36.89 6.20
CA THR A 242 16.45 37.23 5.37
C THR A 242 17.56 37.61 6.34
N ASP A 243 18.45 36.66 6.63
CA ASP A 243 19.73 36.99 7.25
C ASP A 243 20.68 37.35 6.10
N GLU A 244 20.80 38.65 5.85
CA GLU A 244 21.94 39.23 5.14
C GLU A 244 23.06 39.44 6.15
N ASP A 245 23.91 38.44 6.34
CA ASP A 245 25.25 38.62 6.92
C ASP A 245 26.08 37.35 6.63
N GLY A 246 27.19 37.49 5.91
CA GLY A 246 28.09 36.34 5.68
C GLY A 246 28.90 36.35 4.38
N ALA A 247 29.32 37.50 3.87
CA ALA A 247 30.23 37.57 2.71
C ALA A 247 31.70 37.17 3.03
N VAL A 248 31.97 36.60 4.21
CA VAL A 248 33.34 36.29 4.68
C VAL A 248 33.63 34.77 4.77
N ASP A 249 32.61 33.90 4.67
CA ASP A 249 32.77 32.44 4.86
C ASP A 249 32.93 31.60 3.58
N ALA A 250 33.00 32.24 2.40
CA ALA A 250 32.94 31.57 1.10
C ALA A 250 34.09 30.58 0.79
N VAL A 251 35.13 30.50 1.63
CA VAL A 251 36.29 29.59 1.45
C VAL A 251 36.14 28.28 2.24
N ARG A 252 35.28 28.22 3.27
CA ARG A 252 34.96 26.98 4.00
C ARG A 252 33.53 26.58 3.68
N GLY A 253 33.34 25.54 2.88
CA GLY A 253 32.00 25.02 2.59
C GLY A 253 31.26 24.68 3.89
N ARG A 254 29.95 24.92 3.91
CA ARG A 254 29.11 24.78 5.11
C ARG A 254 29.22 23.36 5.70
N ARG A 255 29.25 23.27 7.02
CA ARG A 255 29.24 21.98 7.71
C ARG A 255 27.86 21.31 7.62
N VAL A 256 27.85 19.99 7.48
CA VAL A 256 26.66 19.14 7.58
C VAL A 256 26.98 17.85 8.33
N VAL A 257 26.06 17.40 9.18
CA VAL A 257 26.15 16.08 9.82
C VAL A 257 25.22 15.11 9.12
N VAL A 258 25.74 13.97 8.70
CA VAL A 258 24.98 12.92 8.02
C VAL A 258 24.87 11.70 8.93
N VAL A 259 23.65 11.35 9.32
CA VAL A 259 23.34 10.13 10.07
C VAL A 259 22.95 9.04 9.08
N ARG A 260 23.70 7.94 9.07
CA ARG A 260 23.58 6.88 8.07
C ARG A 260 23.16 5.56 8.71
N HIS A 261 22.06 4.98 8.23
CA HIS A 261 21.74 3.59 8.49
C HIS A 261 22.56 2.67 7.55
N PRO A 262 23.47 1.82 8.05
CA PRO A 262 24.41 1.07 7.20
C PRO A 262 23.72 0.18 6.16
N HIS A 263 22.65 -0.50 6.55
CA HIS A 263 21.90 -1.43 5.68
C HIS A 263 20.96 -0.73 4.69
N GLY A 264 20.33 0.39 5.07
CA GLY A 264 19.41 1.13 4.21
C GLY A 264 20.13 2.06 3.24
N CYS A 265 21.26 2.63 3.67
CA CYS A 265 22.09 3.51 2.86
C CYS A 265 23.43 2.84 2.54
N GLY A 266 23.44 1.99 1.51
CA GLY A 266 24.67 1.33 1.01
C GLY A 266 25.73 2.30 0.48
N GLY A 267 26.92 1.77 0.14
CA GLY A 267 28.08 2.59 -0.28
C GLY A 267 27.81 3.48 -1.50
N GLU A 268 27.14 2.94 -2.52
CA GLU A 268 26.81 3.70 -3.74
C GLU A 268 25.89 4.89 -3.43
N LEU A 269 24.86 4.70 -2.60
CA LEU A 269 23.97 5.79 -2.22
C LEU A 269 24.69 6.81 -1.35
N ALA A 270 25.56 6.37 -0.43
CA ALA A 270 26.36 7.28 0.38
C ALA A 270 27.24 8.18 -0.49
N GLU A 271 27.87 7.65 -1.54
CA GLU A 271 28.62 8.47 -2.51
C GLU A 271 27.74 9.46 -3.26
N ARG A 272 26.54 9.05 -3.70
CA ARG A 272 25.58 9.97 -4.33
C ARG A 272 25.20 11.11 -3.37
N VAL A 273 24.92 10.81 -2.11
CA VAL A 273 24.62 11.80 -1.07
C VAL A 273 25.81 12.76 -0.87
N ARG A 274 27.05 12.25 -0.80
CA ARG A 274 28.26 13.08 -0.70
C ARG A 274 28.37 14.08 -1.85
N VAL A 275 28.17 13.61 -3.08
CA VAL A 275 28.22 14.43 -4.30
C VAL A 275 27.15 15.52 -4.28
N ILE A 276 25.91 15.17 -3.93
CA ILE A 276 24.79 16.12 -3.85
C ILE A 276 25.10 17.19 -2.80
N LEU A 277 25.52 16.80 -1.59
CA LEU A 277 25.84 17.75 -0.53
C LEU A 277 26.95 18.73 -0.93
N ARG A 278 28.03 18.24 -1.56
CA ARG A 278 29.09 19.11 -2.09
C ARG A 278 28.56 20.11 -3.12
N ARG A 279 27.70 19.67 -4.03
CA ARG A 279 27.08 20.54 -5.06
C ARG A 279 26.23 21.65 -4.45
N HIS A 280 25.61 21.39 -3.30
CA HIS A 280 24.82 22.37 -2.54
C HIS A 280 25.65 23.17 -1.51
N GLY A 281 26.98 23.15 -1.64
CA GLY A 281 27.91 23.96 -0.84
C GLY A 281 28.25 23.37 0.53
N TYR A 282 27.89 22.12 0.81
CA TYR A 282 28.23 21.42 2.05
C TYR A 282 29.49 20.56 1.85
N ALA A 283 30.66 21.20 1.88
CA ALA A 283 31.95 20.55 1.66
C ALA A 283 32.51 19.87 2.92
N ASP A 284 32.24 20.42 4.11
CA ASP A 284 32.60 19.81 5.40
C ASP A 284 31.48 18.84 5.85
N GLN A 285 31.68 17.55 5.62
CA GLN A 285 30.67 16.52 5.87
C GLN A 285 31.13 15.56 6.97
N VAL A 286 30.46 15.60 8.11
CA VAL A 286 30.70 14.67 9.22
C VAL A 286 29.69 13.54 9.14
N TRP A 287 30.16 12.30 9.05
CA TRP A 287 29.32 11.12 8.92
C TRP A 287 29.31 10.30 10.21
N THR A 288 28.12 9.94 10.68
CA THR A 288 27.95 9.00 11.79
C THR A 288 26.99 7.88 11.38
N ALA A 289 27.21 6.68 11.93
CA ALA A 289 26.40 5.50 11.62
C ALA A 289 25.44 5.19 12.77
N THR A 290 24.25 4.70 12.45
CA THR A 290 23.30 4.21 13.45
C THR A 290 23.67 2.79 13.90
N SER A 291 23.39 2.46 15.16
CA SER A 291 23.36 1.10 15.69
C SER A 291 22.05 0.85 16.46
N ALA A 292 21.85 -0.37 16.96
CA ALA A 292 20.69 -0.69 17.81
C ALA A 292 20.71 0.13 19.12
N GLU A 293 21.89 0.36 19.68
CA GLU A 293 22.11 1.12 20.91
C GLU A 293 22.14 2.64 20.67
N ALA A 294 22.51 3.06 19.44
CA ALA A 294 22.57 4.46 19.04
C ALA A 294 21.78 4.71 17.74
N PRO A 295 20.44 4.83 17.81
CA PRO A 295 19.59 5.01 16.63
C PRO A 295 19.84 6.31 15.85
N ALA A 296 20.41 7.34 16.50
CA ALA A 296 20.88 8.58 15.87
C ALA A 296 22.40 8.61 15.65
N GLY A 297 23.11 7.50 15.92
CA GLY A 297 24.58 7.49 15.98
C GLY A 297 25.12 8.48 17.01
N ALA A 298 26.23 9.14 16.67
CA ALA A 298 26.84 10.19 17.49
C ALA A 298 26.25 11.59 17.23
N LEU A 299 25.00 11.69 16.74
CA LEU A 299 24.43 12.98 16.34
C LEU A 299 24.39 14.00 17.47
N ALA A 300 23.92 13.62 18.66
CA ALA A 300 23.75 14.53 19.79
C ALA A 300 25.04 15.28 20.18
N PRO A 301 26.18 14.60 20.44
CA PRO A 301 27.43 15.31 20.72
C PRO A 301 27.92 16.11 19.50
N LEU A 302 27.75 15.59 18.28
CA LEU A 302 28.18 16.28 17.07
C LEU A 302 27.45 17.61 16.83
N VAL A 303 26.15 17.71 17.12
CA VAL A 303 25.40 18.97 16.96
C VAL A 303 25.54 19.92 18.15
N ALA A 304 25.97 19.43 19.32
CA ALA A 304 26.26 20.27 20.46
C ALA A 304 27.58 21.04 20.30
N GLU A 305 28.55 20.44 19.61
CA GLU A 305 29.88 21.00 19.40
C GLU A 305 30.06 21.69 18.03
N ALA A 306 29.17 21.43 17.08
CA ALA A 306 29.30 21.95 15.71
C ALA A 306 28.36 23.12 15.42
N ASP A 307 28.90 24.13 14.75
CA ASP A 307 28.11 25.14 14.05
C ASP A 307 27.57 24.55 12.73
N THR A 308 26.48 23.78 12.82
CA THR A 308 25.82 23.17 11.66
C THR A 308 24.36 23.60 11.56
N GLY A 309 23.97 24.13 10.40
CA GLY A 309 22.57 24.46 10.11
C GLY A 309 21.76 23.30 9.54
N LEU A 310 22.40 22.16 9.25
CA LEU A 310 21.78 21.02 8.54
C LEU A 310 22.22 19.67 9.12
N VAL A 311 21.24 18.79 9.31
CA VAL A 311 21.42 17.35 9.56
C VAL A 311 20.72 16.57 8.45
N VAL A 312 21.36 15.52 7.95
CA VAL A 312 20.81 14.65 6.92
C VAL A 312 20.59 13.25 7.51
N ALA A 313 19.34 12.78 7.55
CA ALA A 313 18.99 11.45 8.01
C ALA A 313 18.83 10.49 6.82
N CYS A 314 19.80 9.59 6.65
CA CYS A 314 19.82 8.55 5.62
C CYS A 314 19.37 7.22 6.20
N GLY A 315 18.06 6.99 6.25
CA GLY A 315 17.50 5.80 6.91
C GLY A 315 15.98 5.65 6.72
N GLY A 316 15.40 4.75 7.50
CA GLY A 316 13.94 4.58 7.62
C GLY A 316 13.34 5.50 8.69
N ASP A 317 12.06 5.28 9.01
CA ASP A 317 11.32 6.12 9.97
C ASP A 317 11.97 6.16 11.36
N GLY A 318 12.52 5.05 11.87
CA GLY A 318 13.24 5.03 13.15
C GLY A 318 14.50 5.91 13.18
N THR A 319 15.31 5.90 12.11
CA THR A 319 16.48 6.80 11.99
C THR A 319 16.04 8.26 11.90
N VAL A 320 14.99 8.53 11.13
CA VAL A 320 14.42 9.89 11.00
C VAL A 320 13.89 10.39 12.34
N ARG A 321 13.14 9.55 13.08
CA ARG A 321 12.66 9.83 14.44
C ARG A 321 13.80 10.16 15.38
N ALA A 322 14.83 9.32 15.42
CA ALA A 322 15.96 9.51 16.31
C ALA A 322 16.73 10.81 16.00
N CYS A 323 16.90 11.15 14.72
CA CYS A 323 17.47 12.44 14.32
C CYS A 323 16.57 13.61 14.71
N ALA A 324 15.26 13.49 14.45
CA ALA A 324 14.27 14.49 14.79
C ALA A 324 14.22 14.76 16.30
N ASP A 325 14.34 13.73 17.13
CA ASP A 325 14.34 13.88 18.59
C ASP A 325 15.50 14.74 19.09
N VAL A 326 16.68 14.59 18.47
CA VAL A 326 17.88 15.37 18.78
C VAL A 326 17.79 16.82 18.28
N VAL A 327 17.28 17.05 17.07
CA VAL A 327 17.29 18.40 16.44
C VAL A 327 16.02 19.22 16.70
N SER A 328 14.98 18.63 17.27
CA SER A 328 13.76 19.36 17.60
C SER A 328 14.05 20.45 18.63
N GLY A 329 13.63 21.68 18.33
CA GLY A 329 13.85 22.85 19.18
C GLY A 329 15.21 23.52 19.04
N THR A 330 16.19 22.92 18.33
CA THR A 330 17.53 23.52 18.17
C THR A 330 17.60 24.55 17.03
N GLY A 331 16.63 24.51 16.11
CA GLY A 331 16.62 25.35 14.91
C GLY A 331 17.42 24.79 13.73
N ILE A 332 18.16 23.69 13.94
CA ILE A 332 18.89 22.95 12.90
C ILE A 332 17.87 22.29 11.96
N ALA A 333 18.07 22.43 10.64
CA ALA A 333 17.19 21.81 9.66
C ALA A 333 17.50 20.32 9.49
N LEU A 334 16.45 19.50 9.34
CA LEU A 334 16.56 18.07 9.02
C LEU A 334 16.22 17.84 7.54
N ALA A 335 17.11 17.21 6.78
CA ALA A 335 16.82 16.66 5.46
C ALA A 335 16.68 15.14 5.53
N VAL A 336 15.63 14.60 4.91
CA VAL A 336 15.33 13.17 4.94
C VAL A 336 15.74 12.52 3.62
N VAL A 337 16.56 11.46 3.72
CA VAL A 337 16.92 10.58 2.61
C VAL A 337 16.25 9.22 2.87
N PRO A 338 15.10 8.96 2.20
CA PRO A 338 14.19 7.86 2.54
C PRO A 338 14.74 6.49 2.11
N CYS A 339 15.46 5.82 2.99
CA CYS A 339 16.14 4.55 2.74
C CYS A 339 15.45 3.32 3.35
N GLY A 340 14.33 3.48 4.05
CA GLY A 340 13.59 2.40 4.69
C GLY A 340 12.42 1.86 3.86
N THR A 341 11.72 0.86 4.40
CA THR A 341 10.55 0.23 3.78
C THR A 341 9.31 1.15 3.81
N GLY A 342 9.10 1.83 4.93
CA GLY A 342 7.93 2.69 5.17
C GLY A 342 8.10 4.11 4.66
N ASN A 343 9.10 4.82 5.19
CA ASN A 343 9.40 6.22 4.92
C ASN A 343 8.14 7.09 5.05
N LEU A 344 7.34 6.83 6.09
CA LEU A 344 6.05 7.45 6.33
C LEU A 344 6.14 8.96 6.45
N LEU A 345 7.12 9.50 7.20
CA LEU A 345 7.30 10.95 7.29
C LEU A 345 7.57 11.54 5.90
N ALA A 346 8.56 11.00 5.19
CA ALA A 346 8.95 11.47 3.86
C ALA A 346 7.79 11.44 2.86
N ARG A 347 6.97 10.38 2.90
CA ARG A 347 5.79 10.23 2.04
C ARG A 347 4.69 11.25 2.35
N ASN A 348 4.40 11.47 3.64
CA ASN A 348 3.42 12.48 4.04
C ASN A 348 3.89 13.89 3.68
N LEU A 349 5.21 14.14 3.71
CA LEU A 349 5.84 15.38 3.24
C LEU A 349 6.06 15.45 1.72
N ARG A 350 5.60 14.44 0.97
CA ARG A 350 5.67 14.37 -0.51
C ARG A 350 7.09 14.41 -1.07
N LEU A 351 8.07 13.94 -0.31
CA LEU A 351 9.41 13.73 -0.83
C LEU A 351 9.40 12.62 -1.90
N PRO A 352 10.22 12.75 -2.96
CA PRO A 352 10.46 11.67 -3.91
C PRO A 352 10.80 10.34 -3.21
N SER A 353 10.38 9.22 -3.80
CA SER A 353 10.72 7.90 -3.26
C SER A 353 12.14 7.45 -3.60
N ASP A 354 12.79 8.02 -4.62
CA ASP A 354 14.22 7.79 -4.87
C ASP A 354 15.05 8.59 -3.85
N PRO A 355 15.93 7.95 -3.08
CA PRO A 355 16.58 8.62 -1.95
C PRO A 355 17.43 9.83 -2.34
N ALA A 356 18.19 9.73 -3.43
CA ALA A 356 19.03 10.83 -3.89
C ALA A 356 18.20 11.96 -4.51
N ALA A 357 17.15 11.63 -5.28
CA ALA A 357 16.21 12.63 -5.77
C ALA A 357 15.48 13.34 -4.62
N ALA A 358 15.20 12.63 -3.52
CA ALA A 358 14.60 13.23 -2.32
C ALA A 358 15.54 14.26 -1.69
N LEU A 359 16.83 13.93 -1.55
CA LEU A 359 17.83 14.86 -1.04
C LEU A 359 17.97 16.08 -1.94
N GLU A 360 18.12 15.87 -3.26
CA GLU A 360 18.25 16.95 -4.23
C GLU A 360 17.04 17.89 -4.17
N ALA A 361 15.83 17.34 -4.12
CA ALA A 361 14.60 18.12 -4.02
C ALA A 361 14.51 18.86 -2.68
N ALA A 362 14.85 18.21 -1.57
CA ALA A 362 14.80 18.81 -0.24
C ALA A 362 15.77 20.00 -0.10
N LEU A 363 17.00 19.87 -0.65
CA LEU A 363 18.00 20.96 -0.62
C LEU A 363 17.68 22.09 -1.60
N SER A 364 17.03 21.80 -2.73
CA SER A 364 16.66 22.79 -3.74
C SER A 364 15.36 23.55 -3.45
N GLY A 365 14.57 23.08 -2.47
CA GLY A 365 13.29 23.68 -2.12
C GLY A 365 13.45 24.77 -1.08
N GLY A 366 13.26 24.40 0.19
CA GLY A 366 13.37 25.30 1.33
C GLY A 366 13.06 24.57 2.64
N THR A 367 13.06 25.31 3.74
CA THR A 367 12.74 24.77 5.07
C THR A 367 11.33 25.16 5.50
N ALA A 368 10.68 24.26 6.23
CA ALA A 368 9.42 24.51 6.93
C ALA A 368 9.54 24.06 8.38
N ARG A 369 8.68 24.58 9.25
CA ARG A 369 8.52 24.07 10.61
C ARG A 369 7.34 23.11 10.63
N ILE A 370 7.54 21.94 11.23
CA ILE A 370 6.50 20.97 11.51
C ILE A 370 6.48 20.65 13.00
N ASP A 371 5.30 20.27 13.46
CA ASP A 371 5.03 19.78 14.79
C ASP A 371 5.64 18.40 14.96
N VAL A 372 5.97 18.06 16.21
CA VAL A 372 6.35 16.71 16.64
C VAL A 372 5.55 16.35 17.88
N GLY A 373 5.29 15.07 18.09
CA GLY A 373 4.65 14.61 19.31
C GLY A 373 5.70 14.25 20.35
N ARG A 374 5.70 14.92 21.50
CA ARG A 374 6.45 14.48 22.68
C ARG A 374 5.64 13.42 23.42
N VAL A 375 6.26 12.28 23.69
CA VAL A 375 5.63 11.15 24.36
C VAL A 375 6.31 10.82 25.68
N ARG A 376 5.53 10.43 26.68
CA ARG A 376 5.98 9.98 28.01
C ARG A 376 5.08 8.88 28.52
N GLY A 377 5.59 8.03 29.41
CA GLY A 377 4.81 6.95 30.02
C GLY A 377 5.56 6.27 31.15
N ASP A 378 4.90 5.36 31.84
CA ASP A 378 5.55 4.51 32.84
C ASP A 378 6.59 3.61 32.18
N GLY A 379 7.84 3.63 32.65
CA GLY A 379 8.93 2.86 32.04
C GLY A 379 9.28 3.26 30.61
N LEU A 380 8.90 4.48 30.19
CA LEU A 380 9.22 5.06 28.89
C LEU A 380 9.94 6.38 29.11
N GLU A 381 11.21 6.44 28.72
CA GLU A 381 11.96 7.69 28.68
C GLU A 381 11.26 8.71 27.76
N PRO A 382 11.24 10.01 28.14
CA PRO A 382 10.69 11.04 27.27
C PRO A 382 11.35 11.01 25.89
N ALA A 383 10.53 10.88 24.86
CA ALA A 383 10.99 10.82 23.48
C ALA A 383 10.04 11.62 22.58
N ARG A 384 10.44 11.81 21.33
CA ARG A 384 9.57 12.37 20.29
C ARG A 384 9.22 11.34 19.22
N PHE A 385 8.07 11.54 18.60
CA PHE A 385 7.64 10.87 17.38
C PHE A 385 7.27 11.92 16.33
N THR A 386 7.52 11.59 15.08
CA THR A 386 7.25 12.47 13.92
C THR A 386 6.04 12.01 13.12
N VAL A 387 5.68 10.73 13.22
CA VAL A 387 4.62 10.09 12.45
C VAL A 387 3.45 9.73 13.36
N MET A 388 3.64 8.76 14.26
CA MET A 388 2.62 8.31 15.21
C MET A 388 3.19 7.61 16.44
N ALA A 389 2.42 7.60 17.52
CA ALA A 389 2.58 6.75 18.67
C ALA A 389 1.33 5.88 18.83
N GLY A 390 1.46 4.72 19.45
CA GLY A 390 0.34 3.79 19.57
C GLY A 390 0.43 2.86 20.76
N ALA A 391 -0.70 2.22 21.07
CA ALA A 391 -0.76 1.12 22.02
C ALA A 391 -1.81 0.09 21.58
N GLY A 392 -1.57 -1.16 21.98
CA GLY A 392 -2.42 -2.29 21.60
C GLY A 392 -1.87 -3.08 20.42
N PHE A 393 -2.77 -3.49 19.53
CA PHE A 393 -2.58 -4.42 18.40
C PHE A 393 -1.31 -4.26 17.53
N ASP A 394 -0.54 -3.21 17.71
CA ASP A 394 0.70 -2.94 16.96
C ASP A 394 1.98 -3.08 17.78
N ALA A 395 1.92 -2.91 19.09
CA ALA A 395 3.13 -2.95 19.89
C ALA A 395 3.49 -4.37 20.38
N ALA A 396 2.57 -5.34 20.29
CA ALA A 396 2.91 -6.76 20.39
C ALA A 396 3.57 -7.28 19.10
N MET A 397 3.34 -6.64 17.95
CA MET A 397 3.79 -7.14 16.64
C MET A 397 5.31 -6.97 16.39
N VAL A 398 5.98 -6.03 17.05
CA VAL A 398 7.43 -5.84 16.86
C VAL A 398 8.25 -6.76 17.78
N GLY A 399 7.62 -7.35 18.81
CA GLY A 399 8.27 -8.27 19.75
C GLY A 399 8.45 -9.70 19.23
N ASP A 400 7.65 -10.13 18.24
CA ASP A 400 7.54 -11.56 17.86
C ASP A 400 7.89 -11.87 16.38
N ALA A 401 8.35 -10.88 15.61
CA ALA A 401 8.87 -11.10 14.26
C ALA A 401 10.40 -11.00 14.27
N SER A 402 11.07 -12.13 14.08
CA SER A 402 12.53 -12.16 13.91
C SER A 402 12.98 -11.13 12.87
N GLU A 403 14.10 -10.44 13.14
CA GLU A 403 14.74 -9.46 12.25
C GLU A 403 14.83 -9.94 10.79
N ARG A 404 15.00 -11.26 10.59
CA ARG A 404 15.03 -11.92 9.27
C ARG A 404 13.69 -11.91 8.51
N VAL A 405 12.55 -11.93 9.19
CA VAL A 405 11.20 -11.82 8.59
C VAL A 405 10.92 -10.37 8.16
N LYS A 406 11.41 -9.40 8.95
CA LYS A 406 11.35 -7.96 8.57
C LYS A 406 12.16 -7.67 7.30
N GLU A 407 13.29 -8.37 7.10
CA GLU A 407 14.15 -8.18 5.93
C GLU A 407 13.64 -8.83 4.64
N HIS A 408 12.93 -9.96 4.70
CA HIS A 408 12.57 -10.74 3.51
C HIS A 408 11.09 -10.65 3.09
N LEU A 409 10.16 -10.31 4.00
CA LEU A 409 8.72 -10.32 3.73
C LEU A 409 8.07 -8.92 3.78
N GLY A 410 8.77 -7.90 4.28
CA GLY A 410 8.27 -6.54 4.37
C GLY A 410 6.86 -6.43 4.96
N TRP A 411 6.06 -5.48 4.44
CA TRP A 411 4.68 -5.18 4.86
C TRP A 411 3.72 -6.40 4.87
N ALA A 412 4.02 -7.49 4.16
CA ALA A 412 3.16 -8.68 4.13
C ALA A 412 3.15 -9.40 5.49
N ALA A 413 4.25 -9.32 6.26
CA ALA A 413 4.28 -9.77 7.64
C ALA A 413 3.37 -8.91 8.54
N TYR A 414 3.33 -7.59 8.32
CA TYR A 414 2.48 -6.66 9.07
C TYR A 414 0.99 -6.94 8.83
N VAL A 415 0.58 -7.18 7.58
CA VAL A 415 -0.82 -7.51 7.25
C VAL A 415 -1.21 -8.93 7.69
N LEU A 416 -0.33 -9.92 7.52
CA LEU A 416 -0.61 -11.29 7.96
C LEU A 416 -0.72 -11.39 9.48
N SER A 417 0.14 -10.68 10.22
CA SER A 417 0.05 -10.57 11.67
C SER A 417 -1.18 -9.77 12.09
N ALA A 418 -1.51 -8.67 11.40
CA ALA A 418 -2.75 -7.93 11.67
C ALA A 418 -4.01 -8.80 11.48
N VAL A 419 -4.01 -9.72 10.51
CA VAL A 419 -5.11 -10.69 10.32
C VAL A 419 -5.15 -11.76 11.42
N ARG A 420 -3.99 -12.21 11.92
CA ARG A 420 -3.89 -13.22 12.98
C ARG A 420 -4.40 -12.71 14.33
N HIS A 421 -4.21 -11.44 14.62
CA HIS A 421 -4.60 -10.86 15.89
C HIS A 421 -6.06 -10.38 15.91
N LEU A 422 -6.83 -10.41 14.80
CA LEU A 422 -8.21 -9.85 14.72
C LEU A 422 -9.18 -10.39 15.80
N GLY A 423 -8.83 -11.51 16.43
CA GLY A 423 -9.53 -12.14 17.56
C GLY A 423 -9.10 -11.70 18.97
N ASP A 424 -8.02 -10.93 19.13
CA ASP A 424 -7.43 -10.57 20.43
C ASP A 424 -8.41 -9.84 21.36
N PRO A 425 -8.26 -9.95 22.69
CA PRO A 425 -9.15 -9.27 23.61
C PRO A 425 -9.00 -7.74 23.49
N ARG A 426 -10.13 -7.03 23.59
CA ARG A 426 -10.15 -5.57 23.62
C ARG A 426 -9.52 -5.05 24.92
N MET A 427 -8.64 -4.06 24.82
CA MET A 427 -8.11 -3.36 25.98
C MET A 427 -9.17 -2.43 26.56
N ARG A 428 -9.17 -2.30 27.88
CA ARG A 428 -9.91 -1.24 28.58
C ARG A 428 -8.95 -0.08 28.80
N LEU A 429 -9.35 1.09 28.30
CA LEU A 429 -8.54 2.31 28.40
C LEU A 429 -9.41 3.51 28.77
N SER A 430 -8.79 4.51 29.35
CA SER A 430 -9.37 5.83 29.54
C SER A 430 -8.58 6.85 28.75
N VAL A 431 -9.28 7.74 28.04
CA VAL A 431 -8.68 8.81 27.24
C VAL A 431 -9.10 10.15 27.83
N ARG A 432 -8.13 11.02 28.05
CA ARG A 432 -8.37 12.42 28.43
C ARG A 432 -7.70 13.33 27.41
N LEU A 433 -8.45 14.30 26.89
CA LEU A 433 -8.01 15.22 25.85
C LEU A 433 -7.99 16.63 26.38
N ASP A 434 -6.87 17.35 26.21
CA ASP A 434 -6.72 18.77 26.59
C ASP A 434 -7.17 19.09 28.03
N GLY A 435 -6.96 18.15 28.97
CA GLY A 435 -7.37 18.30 30.38
C GLY A 435 -8.88 18.19 30.64
N GLY A 436 -9.67 17.86 29.62
CA GLY A 436 -11.12 17.68 29.70
C GLY A 436 -11.58 16.44 30.47
N PRO A 437 -12.86 16.03 30.31
CA PRO A 437 -13.40 14.86 30.99
C PRO A 437 -12.69 13.57 30.55
N VAL A 438 -12.65 12.60 31.46
CA VAL A 438 -12.11 11.27 31.18
C VAL A 438 -13.15 10.44 30.42
N HIS A 439 -12.75 9.86 29.30
CA HIS A 439 -13.57 9.00 28.47
C HIS A 439 -13.13 7.54 28.61
N GLU A 440 -13.94 6.74 29.32
CA GLU A 440 -13.76 5.29 29.39
C GLU A 440 -14.12 4.65 28.04
N ARG A 441 -13.22 3.81 27.51
CA ARG A 441 -13.35 3.16 26.20
C ARG A 441 -12.85 1.72 26.22
N ARG A 442 -13.29 0.97 25.22
CA ARG A 442 -12.70 -0.32 24.84
C ARG A 442 -12.25 -0.23 23.40
N ALA A 443 -11.03 -0.65 23.13
CA ALA A 443 -10.48 -0.68 21.78
C ALA A 443 -9.51 -1.84 21.64
N ARG A 444 -9.21 -2.23 20.40
CA ARG A 444 -8.13 -3.16 20.07
C ARG A 444 -6.80 -2.43 19.87
N MET A 445 -6.87 -1.17 19.46
CA MET A 445 -5.74 -0.32 19.19
C MET A 445 -6.12 1.14 19.42
N VAL A 446 -5.14 1.92 19.89
CA VAL A 446 -5.18 3.38 19.85
C VAL A 446 -3.95 3.88 19.10
N VAL A 447 -4.15 4.83 18.19
CA VAL A 447 -3.08 5.50 17.46
C VAL A 447 -3.22 7.00 17.66
N ILE A 448 -2.11 7.66 17.96
CA ILE A 448 -1.95 9.10 18.08
C ILE A 448 -0.99 9.53 16.97
N GLY A 449 -1.48 10.17 15.92
CA GLY A 449 -0.69 10.56 14.76
C GLY A 449 -0.51 12.06 14.61
N ASN A 450 0.69 12.43 14.17
CA ASN A 450 1.04 13.77 13.68
C ASN A 450 0.82 13.89 12.17
N VAL A 451 0.92 12.77 11.43
CA VAL A 451 0.62 12.68 10.00
C VAL A 451 -0.47 11.65 9.72
N GLY A 452 -1.11 11.80 8.56
CA GLY A 452 -2.38 11.11 8.28
C GLY A 452 -2.32 9.79 7.55
N THR A 453 -1.25 9.56 6.79
CA THR A 453 -1.21 8.49 5.78
C THR A 453 -0.19 7.41 6.14
N LEU A 454 -0.64 6.16 6.11
CA LEU A 454 0.19 4.97 6.29
C LEU A 454 0.82 4.48 4.97
N GLN A 455 1.54 3.36 5.03
CA GLN A 455 2.09 2.70 3.86
C GLN A 455 0.97 2.34 2.86
N GLY A 456 1.28 2.39 1.56
CA GLY A 456 0.28 2.18 0.51
C GLY A 456 -0.63 3.39 0.23
N GLY A 457 -0.46 4.49 0.96
CA GLY A 457 -1.29 5.68 0.79
C GLY A 457 -2.63 5.59 1.50
N LEU A 458 -2.74 4.74 2.54
CA LEU A 458 -3.94 4.57 3.35
C LEU A 458 -4.09 5.76 4.33
N PRO A 459 -5.09 6.63 4.16
CA PRO A 459 -5.36 7.68 5.13
C PRO A 459 -6.02 7.06 6.38
N LEU A 460 -5.23 6.82 7.42
CA LEU A 460 -5.73 6.34 8.71
C LEU A 460 -6.34 7.51 9.51
N LEU A 461 -5.64 8.65 9.52
CA LEU A 461 -6.02 9.88 10.20
C LEU A 461 -6.20 10.98 9.13
N PRO A 462 -7.36 11.04 8.45
CA PRO A 462 -7.55 11.87 7.26
C PRO A 462 -7.42 13.38 7.53
N ASP A 463 -7.64 13.80 8.78
CA ASP A 463 -7.56 15.21 9.20
C ASP A 463 -6.18 15.61 9.75
N ALA A 464 -5.23 14.67 9.86
CA ALA A 464 -3.91 14.94 10.44
C ALA A 464 -3.07 15.82 9.53
N ARG A 465 -2.55 16.91 10.10
CA ARG A 465 -1.66 17.85 9.45
C ARG A 465 -0.50 18.14 10.39
N PRO A 466 0.76 18.01 9.92
CA PRO A 466 1.95 18.13 10.76
C PRO A 466 2.29 19.57 11.14
N ASP A 467 1.41 20.52 10.91
CA ASP A 467 1.57 21.97 11.18
C ASP A 467 0.31 22.56 11.83
N SER A 468 -0.59 21.71 12.32
CA SER A 468 -1.88 22.12 12.87
C SER A 468 -1.84 22.54 14.34
N GLY A 469 -0.72 22.29 15.02
CA GLY A 469 -0.58 22.43 16.46
C GLY A 469 -1.43 21.42 17.23
N ARG A 470 -1.85 20.30 16.62
CA ARG A 470 -2.68 19.26 17.24
C ARG A 470 -2.27 17.87 16.76
N LEU A 471 -2.51 16.86 17.60
CA LEU A 471 -2.40 15.44 17.28
C LEU A 471 -3.79 14.87 17.01
N GLU A 472 -3.88 13.98 16.03
CA GLU A 472 -5.11 13.23 15.74
C GLU A 472 -5.05 11.85 16.38
N VAL A 473 -6.15 11.40 16.95
CA VAL A 473 -6.26 10.09 17.63
C VAL A 473 -7.31 9.26 16.94
N VAL A 474 -7.05 7.97 16.76
CA VAL A 474 -8.07 6.98 16.36
C VAL A 474 -8.08 5.80 17.31
N LEU A 475 -9.28 5.42 17.75
CA LEU A 475 -9.55 4.17 18.44
C LEU A 475 -10.17 3.18 17.46
N LEU A 476 -9.64 1.96 17.43
CA LEU A 476 -10.14 0.85 16.62
C LEU A 476 -10.91 -0.12 17.53
N ASP A 477 -12.25 -0.10 17.52
CA ASP A 477 -13.15 -1.02 18.27
C ASP A 477 -14.10 -1.83 17.35
N PRO A 478 -13.61 -2.55 16.32
CA PRO A 478 -14.48 -3.39 15.50
C PRO A 478 -15.05 -4.56 16.32
N ARG A 479 -16.38 -4.75 16.23
CA ARG A 479 -17.14 -5.82 16.89
C ARG A 479 -17.59 -6.87 15.89
N GLY A 480 -17.07 -8.09 16.04
CA GLY A 480 -17.34 -9.21 15.15
C GLY A 480 -16.93 -8.94 13.70
N ALA A 481 -17.29 -9.86 12.79
CA ALA A 481 -16.95 -9.75 11.37
C ALA A 481 -17.54 -8.49 10.71
N ARG A 482 -18.77 -8.09 11.10
CA ARG A 482 -19.42 -6.88 10.56
C ARG A 482 -18.68 -5.60 10.93
N GLY A 483 -18.20 -5.47 12.17
CA GLY A 483 -17.41 -4.32 12.59
C GLY A 483 -16.09 -4.21 11.84
N TRP A 484 -15.43 -5.34 11.58
CA TRP A 484 -14.22 -5.39 10.76
C TRP A 484 -14.48 -4.98 9.30
N LEU A 485 -15.55 -5.49 8.69
CA LEU A 485 -15.96 -5.11 7.35
C LEU A 485 -16.32 -3.62 7.26
N ALA A 486 -17.00 -3.08 8.28
CA ALA A 486 -17.33 -1.67 8.34
C ALA A 486 -16.08 -0.79 8.45
N ALA A 487 -15.12 -1.14 9.31
CA ALA A 487 -13.84 -0.44 9.44
C ALA A 487 -13.06 -0.47 8.11
N ALA A 488 -12.93 -1.65 7.49
CA ALA A 488 -12.24 -1.81 6.22
C ALA A 488 -12.93 -1.06 5.09
N GLY A 489 -14.26 -1.09 5.02
CA GLY A 489 -15.05 -0.33 4.06
C GLY A 489 -14.89 1.18 4.23
N HIS A 490 -14.87 1.68 5.47
CA HIS A 490 -14.64 3.09 5.76
C HIS A 490 -13.23 3.52 5.33
N LEU A 491 -12.19 2.82 5.80
CA LEU A 491 -10.80 3.10 5.44
C LEU A 491 -10.55 2.98 3.93
N GLY A 492 -11.13 1.96 3.28
CA GLY A 492 -11.08 1.78 1.82
C GLY A 492 -11.79 2.90 1.06
N SER A 493 -12.92 3.41 1.57
CA SER A 493 -13.62 4.54 0.94
C SER A 493 -12.78 5.81 0.92
N GLN A 494 -11.89 6.01 1.91
CA GLN A 494 -10.98 7.15 1.97
C GLN A 494 -9.87 7.09 0.90
N MET A 495 -9.60 5.92 0.31
CA MET A 495 -8.66 5.79 -0.81
C MET A 495 -9.26 6.21 -2.17
N LEU A 496 -10.58 6.37 -2.27
CA LEU A 496 -11.24 6.74 -3.52
C LEU A 496 -10.99 8.22 -3.85
N PRO A 497 -10.60 8.56 -5.10
CA PRO A 497 -10.37 9.94 -5.51
C PRO A 497 -11.60 10.83 -5.26
N GLY A 498 -11.40 11.98 -4.62
CA GLY A 498 -12.47 12.96 -4.36
C GLY A 498 -13.40 12.62 -3.19
N ARG A 499 -13.14 11.53 -2.45
CA ARG A 499 -13.98 11.06 -1.35
C ARG A 499 -13.30 11.06 0.02
N ALA A 500 -12.16 11.74 0.16
CA ALA A 500 -11.54 12.04 1.45
C ALA A 500 -12.49 12.97 2.24
N THR A 501 -13.49 12.37 2.88
CA THR A 501 -14.46 13.09 3.69
C THR A 501 -13.79 13.43 5.00
N ARG A 502 -13.65 14.73 5.31
CA ARG A 502 -13.34 15.18 6.67
C ARG A 502 -14.27 14.47 7.64
N THR A 503 -13.73 14.02 8.77
CA THR A 503 -14.57 13.34 9.76
C THR A 503 -15.68 14.31 10.24
N PRO A 504 -16.95 13.87 10.37
CA PRO A 504 -18.03 14.73 10.83
C PRO A 504 -17.76 15.22 12.26
N GLY A 505 -17.70 16.54 12.46
CA GLY A 505 -17.48 17.17 13.77
C GLY A 505 -16.65 18.46 13.69
N GLY A 506 -16.96 19.43 14.55
CA GLY A 506 -16.22 20.70 14.62
C GLY A 506 -14.79 20.54 15.16
N PRO A 507 -13.96 21.61 15.13
CA PRO A 507 -12.54 21.57 15.52
C PRO A 507 -12.27 21.24 16.99
N ARG A 508 -13.29 21.25 17.86
CA ARG A 508 -13.18 21.15 19.32
C ARG A 508 -14.23 20.17 19.86
N GLY A 509 -13.88 18.90 20.03
CA GLY A 509 -14.73 17.88 20.67
C GLY A 509 -14.49 16.44 20.17
N PRO A 510 -15.03 15.41 20.85
CA PRO A 510 -15.01 14.03 20.36
C PRO A 510 -15.66 13.95 18.99
N ARG A 511 -14.93 13.50 17.96
CA ARG A 511 -15.52 13.30 16.63
C ARG A 511 -16.18 11.93 16.66
N GLY A 512 -17.50 11.90 16.47
CA GLY A 512 -18.34 10.74 16.76
C GLY A 512 -17.85 9.45 16.10
N ALA A 513 -18.21 8.32 16.70
CA ALA A 513 -17.82 7.02 16.17
C ALA A 513 -18.38 6.80 14.75
N VAL A 514 -17.52 6.38 13.83
CA VAL A 514 -17.86 6.08 12.44
C VAL A 514 -17.83 4.57 12.18
N ALA A 515 -18.21 4.15 10.98
CA ALA A 515 -18.19 2.74 10.58
C ALA A 515 -18.98 1.83 11.55
N GLY A 516 -20.16 2.29 12.01
CA GLY A 516 -20.98 1.54 12.97
C GLY A 516 -20.34 1.39 14.36
N GLY A 517 -19.47 2.31 14.75
CA GLY A 517 -18.76 2.28 16.04
C GLY A 517 -17.40 1.58 16.00
N ALA A 518 -16.95 1.13 14.83
CA ALA A 518 -15.68 0.43 14.70
C ALA A 518 -14.45 1.35 14.77
N LEU A 519 -14.63 2.63 14.49
CA LEU A 519 -13.59 3.67 14.54
C LEU A 519 -14.12 4.89 15.30
N GLU A 520 -13.32 5.47 16.19
CA GLU A 520 -13.64 6.72 16.89
C GLU A 520 -12.44 7.67 16.77
N TYR A 521 -12.69 8.92 16.36
CA TYR A 521 -11.64 9.89 16.05
C TYR A 521 -11.63 11.05 17.05
N PHE A 522 -10.44 11.53 17.39
CA PHE A 522 -10.27 12.70 18.25
C PHE A 522 -9.14 13.58 17.75
N SER A 523 -9.10 14.80 18.26
CA SER A 523 -8.03 15.76 17.98
C SER A 523 -7.75 16.57 19.23
N ALA A 524 -6.49 16.69 19.63
CA ALA A 524 -6.07 17.35 20.87
C ALA A 524 -4.64 17.89 20.79
N VAL A 525 -4.33 18.90 21.60
CA VAL A 525 -2.95 19.34 21.85
C VAL A 525 -2.24 18.32 22.76
N ARG A 526 -2.97 17.82 23.76
CA ARG A 526 -2.50 16.82 24.72
C ARG A 526 -3.48 15.66 24.84
N VAL A 527 -2.96 14.44 24.79
CA VAL A 527 -3.68 13.18 24.90
C VAL A 527 -3.07 12.39 26.06
N ASP A 528 -3.82 12.21 27.15
CA ASP A 528 -3.44 11.29 28.22
C ASP A 528 -4.25 9.99 28.07
N ILE A 529 -3.56 8.84 28.00
CA ILE A 529 -4.17 7.50 27.93
C ILE A 529 -3.72 6.69 29.14
N SER A 530 -4.67 6.07 29.82
CA SER A 530 -4.40 5.06 30.85
C SER A 530 -5.02 3.72 30.50
N PHE A 531 -4.31 2.63 30.77
CA PHE A 531 -4.75 1.27 30.51
C PHE A 531 -4.94 0.52 31.82
N VAL A 532 -5.97 -0.34 31.88
CA VAL A 532 -6.24 -1.16 33.08
C VAL A 532 -5.15 -2.21 33.32
N LYS A 533 -4.51 -2.70 32.25
CA LYS A 533 -3.39 -3.64 32.29
C LYS A 533 -2.26 -3.09 31.41
N PRO A 534 -0.98 -3.39 31.70
CA PRO A 534 0.13 -3.02 30.83
C PRO A 534 -0.18 -3.40 29.38
N GLN A 535 -0.12 -2.43 28.49
CA GLN A 535 -0.24 -2.62 27.06
C GLN A 535 1.14 -2.40 26.43
N PRO A 536 1.46 -3.15 25.37
CA PRO A 536 2.62 -2.81 24.58
C PRO A 536 2.38 -1.43 23.92
N ARG A 537 3.46 -0.67 23.72
CA ARG A 537 3.44 0.68 23.11
C ARG A 537 4.46 0.79 21.97
N GLU A 538 4.23 1.69 21.02
CA GLU A 538 5.12 1.93 19.89
C GLU A 538 5.27 3.42 19.54
N LEU A 539 6.38 3.78 18.90
CA LEU A 539 6.74 5.13 18.42
C LEU A 539 7.34 5.04 17.00
N ASP A 540 6.67 5.62 16.01
CA ASP A 540 7.04 5.57 14.58
C ASP A 540 7.42 4.15 14.07
N GLY A 541 6.78 3.11 14.60
CA GLY A 541 7.02 1.71 14.26
C GLY A 541 8.09 0.98 15.11
N ASP A 542 8.74 1.68 16.04
CA ASP A 542 9.65 1.08 17.02
C ASP A 542 8.88 0.73 18.29
N VAL A 543 9.03 -0.51 18.77
CA VAL A 543 8.40 -0.91 20.03
C VAL A 543 9.16 -0.38 21.22
N VAL A 544 8.40 0.14 22.16
CA VAL A 544 8.88 0.59 23.46
C VAL A 544 8.28 -0.28 24.56
N GLY A 545 8.84 -0.19 25.76
CA GLY A 545 8.40 -1.01 26.89
C GLY A 545 6.88 -0.99 27.08
N SER A 546 6.29 -2.10 27.53
CA SER A 546 4.87 -2.13 27.87
C SER A 546 4.59 -1.26 29.10
N GLY A 547 3.40 -0.67 29.17
CA GLY A 547 3.02 0.19 30.27
C GLY A 547 1.52 0.45 30.37
N THR A 548 1.13 1.06 31.48
CA THR A 548 -0.24 1.42 31.82
C THR A 548 -0.56 2.87 31.51
N ARG A 549 0.42 3.70 31.13
CA ARG A 549 0.21 5.11 30.78
C ARG A 549 0.94 5.48 29.49
N LEU A 550 0.28 6.30 28.68
CA LEU A 550 0.87 6.92 27.50
C LEU A 550 0.33 8.34 27.41
N THR A 551 1.21 9.33 27.52
CA THR A 551 0.88 10.75 27.35
C THR A 551 1.59 11.26 26.11
N ALA A 552 0.84 11.82 25.17
CA ALA A 552 1.38 12.48 24.00
C ALA A 552 0.96 13.96 24.00
N GLU A 553 1.89 14.85 23.73
CA GLU A 553 1.67 16.29 23.64
C GLU A 553 2.38 16.84 22.41
N VAL A 554 1.71 17.68 21.65
CA VAL A 554 2.31 18.34 20.49
C VAL A 554 3.33 19.39 20.91
N GLU A 555 4.45 19.46 20.20
CA GLU A 555 5.41 20.56 20.26
C GLU A 555 5.34 21.34 18.94
N PRO A 556 4.56 22.44 18.88
CA PRO A 556 4.27 23.11 17.63
C PRO A 556 5.51 23.69 16.95
N GLY A 557 5.71 23.39 15.67
CA GLY A 557 6.80 23.91 14.85
C GLY A 557 8.21 23.64 15.38
N ALA A 558 8.38 22.62 16.23
CA ALA A 558 9.64 22.32 16.89
C ALA A 558 10.69 21.76 15.92
N LEU A 559 10.28 21.04 14.87
CA LEU A 559 11.19 20.45 13.90
C LEU A 559 11.25 21.31 12.64
N ARG A 560 12.45 21.82 12.31
CA ARG A 560 12.73 22.46 11.01
C ARG A 560 13.09 21.36 10.01
N ILE A 561 12.36 21.26 8.90
CA ILE A 561 12.54 20.19 7.90
C ILE A 561 12.70 20.75 6.48
N CYS A 562 13.59 20.15 5.70
CA CYS A 562 13.78 20.47 4.28
C CYS A 562 12.69 19.82 3.43
N LEU A 563 12.03 20.61 2.58
CA LEU A 563 10.90 20.19 1.74
C LEU A 563 11.20 20.42 0.26
N PRO A 564 10.59 19.63 -0.65
CA PRO A 564 10.77 19.82 -2.08
C PRO A 564 10.19 21.18 -2.54
N PRO A 565 10.71 21.76 -3.65
CA PRO A 565 10.18 23.00 -4.20
C PRO A 565 8.70 22.84 -4.57
N ARG A 566 7.89 23.87 -4.28
CA ARG A 566 6.48 23.89 -4.67
C ARG A 566 6.39 23.88 -6.21
N PRO A 567 5.53 23.04 -6.82
CA PRO A 567 5.25 23.17 -8.25
C PRO A 567 4.67 24.57 -8.50
N ARG A 568 5.27 25.35 -9.42
CA ARG A 568 4.68 26.60 -9.88
C ARG A 568 3.28 26.29 -10.41
N ALA A 569 2.25 26.92 -9.84
CA ALA A 569 0.93 26.90 -10.44
C ALA A 569 1.09 27.43 -11.87
N ALA A 570 0.66 26.66 -12.87
CA ALA A 570 0.61 27.15 -14.23
C ALA A 570 -0.26 28.41 -14.22
N GLU A 571 0.30 29.55 -14.62
CA GLU A 571 -0.45 30.75 -14.93
C GLU A 571 -1.47 30.38 -16.01
N VAL A 572 -2.70 30.12 -15.59
CA VAL A 572 -3.84 30.11 -16.49
C VAL A 572 -4.07 31.57 -16.82
N SER A 573 -3.52 31.99 -17.96
CA SER A 573 -3.84 33.24 -18.63
C SER A 573 -5.35 33.40 -18.66
N ALA A 574 -5.86 34.37 -17.87
CA ALA A 574 -7.22 34.83 -17.98
C ALA A 574 -7.33 35.61 -19.29
N ALA A 575 -7.85 34.96 -20.33
CA ALA A 575 -8.36 35.68 -21.49
C ALA A 575 -9.53 36.58 -21.03
N PRO A 576 -9.59 37.86 -21.43
CA PRO A 576 -10.67 38.74 -21.02
C PRO A 576 -11.97 38.28 -21.66
N ALA A 577 -13.02 38.18 -20.85
CA ALA A 577 -14.36 37.84 -21.31
C ALA A 577 -14.88 38.95 -22.23
N GLU A 578 -15.13 38.61 -23.50
CA GLU A 578 -15.92 39.42 -24.42
C GLU A 578 -17.33 39.59 -23.84
N GLN A 579 -17.69 40.84 -23.54
CA GLN A 579 -19.07 41.24 -23.25
C GLN A 579 -19.83 41.26 -24.58
N ALA A 580 -20.79 40.34 -24.75
CA ALA A 580 -21.78 40.45 -25.81
C ALA A 580 -22.82 41.52 -25.42
N PRO A 581 -23.12 42.52 -26.29
CA PRO A 581 -24.12 43.52 -25.99
C PRO A 581 -25.53 42.94 -26.14
N PHE A 582 -26.30 43.03 -25.07
CA PHE A 582 -27.76 42.92 -25.10
C PHE A 582 -28.31 44.04 -26.00
N THR A 583 -28.93 43.67 -27.12
CA THR A 583 -29.75 44.58 -27.92
C THR A 583 -31.22 44.37 -27.54
N VAL A 584 -31.83 45.45 -27.07
CA VAL A 584 -33.27 45.61 -26.88
C VAL A 584 -33.80 46.38 -28.09
N GLY A 585 -34.91 45.90 -28.67
CA GLY A 585 -35.85 46.76 -29.40
C GLY A 585 -36.18 46.30 -30.83
N GLY A 586 -37.48 46.16 -31.10
CA GLY A 586 -38.06 46.09 -32.44
C GLY A 586 -39.21 45.12 -32.56
#